data_AF-A0A917JSJ8-F1
#
_entry.id   AF-A0A917JSJ8-F1
#
_cell.length_a   1.000
_cell.length_b   1.000
_cell.length_c   1.000
_cell.angle_alpha   90.00
_cell.angle_beta   90.00
_cell.angle_gamma   90.00
#
_symmetry.space_group_name_H-M   'P 1'
#
loop_
_entity.id
_entity.type
_entity.pdbx_description
1 polymer ?
#
loop_
_entity_poly.entity_id
_entity_poly.type
_entity_poly.pdbx_seq_one_letter_code
_entity_poly.pdbx_strand_id
1 'polypeptide(L)'
;MKRTIWFSSVMIGMLCSSFVLAKTEITGTYQCEGESNINNKPFKGTLEIHKHEKKGLYETKFTYRDGSKDVGILKPSKKENVYVQYFHSAVPNEASGFTRFTLKSPQELAANYVYISENTGDIATGEAVCTQKKKR
;
A
#
# COMPACT_ATOMS: atom_id res chain seq x y z
N MET A 1 61.35 29.66 31.37
CA MET A 1 59.90 29.42 31.30
C MET A 1 59.58 28.84 29.93
N LYS A 2 59.16 27.56 29.88
CA LYS A 2 58.76 26.84 28.66
C LYS A 2 57.26 27.06 28.42
N ARG A 3 56.85 27.39 27.19
CA ARG A 3 55.44 27.26 26.75
C ARG A 3 55.38 26.63 25.36
N THR A 4 55.16 25.33 25.37
CA THR A 4 54.76 24.52 24.22
C THR A 4 53.27 24.75 23.98
N ILE A 5 52.86 25.10 22.77
CA ILE A 5 51.45 25.19 22.38
C ILE A 5 51.17 24.00 21.46
N TRP A 6 50.34 23.08 21.94
CA TRP A 6 49.86 21.90 21.22
C TRP A 6 48.38 22.13 20.94
N PHE A 7 48.00 22.41 19.69
CA PHE A 7 46.60 22.47 19.27
C PHE A 7 46.20 21.12 18.69
N SER A 8 45.49 20.34 19.51
CA SER A 8 44.82 19.10 19.12
C SER A 8 43.75 19.39 18.06
N SER A 9 43.88 18.76 16.90
CA SER A 9 42.82 18.68 15.88
C SER A 9 41.64 17.89 16.45
N VAL A 10 40.47 18.53 16.56
CA VAL A 10 39.20 17.85 16.83
C VAL A 10 38.63 17.39 15.50
N MET A 11 38.84 16.12 15.16
CA MET A 11 38.10 15.44 14.11
C MET A 11 36.65 15.24 14.59
N ILE A 12 35.74 16.08 14.12
CA ILE A 12 34.30 15.85 14.24
C ILE A 12 33.95 14.76 13.22
N GLY A 13 34.01 13.51 13.67
CA GLY A 13 33.48 12.38 12.91
C GLY A 13 31.97 12.50 12.80
N MET A 14 31.50 13.00 11.65
CA MET A 14 30.11 12.83 11.23
C MET A 14 29.87 11.34 11.04
N LEU A 15 29.33 10.69 12.06
CA LEU A 15 28.67 9.40 11.96
C LEU A 15 27.43 9.61 11.09
N CYS A 16 27.57 9.42 9.77
CA CYS A 16 26.43 9.16 8.90
C CYS A 16 25.88 7.77 9.27
N SER A 17 25.08 7.71 10.34
CA SER A 17 24.22 6.57 10.60
C SER A 17 23.31 6.41 9.39
N SER A 18 23.60 5.37 8.61
CA SER A 18 22.71 4.91 7.55
C SER A 18 21.42 4.46 8.24
N PHE A 19 20.44 5.35 8.34
CA PHE A 19 19.07 4.97 8.66
C PHE A 19 18.61 4.04 7.55
N VAL A 20 18.83 2.74 7.73
CA VAL A 20 18.15 1.71 6.95
C VAL A 20 16.68 1.88 7.31
N LEU A 21 15.96 2.61 6.46
CA LEU A 21 14.52 2.81 6.58
C LEU A 21 13.89 1.41 6.64
N ALA A 22 13.49 0.98 7.83
CA ALA A 22 12.75 -0.28 7.99
C ALA A 22 11.51 -0.16 7.10
N LYS A 23 11.44 -0.98 6.05
CA LYS A 23 10.35 -0.95 5.08
C LYS A 23 9.05 -1.14 5.85
N THR A 24 8.23 -0.10 5.94
CA THR A 24 7.04 -0.08 6.79
C THR A 24 6.13 -1.25 6.42
N GLU A 25 5.81 -2.10 7.39
CA GLU A 25 4.94 -3.25 7.19
C GLU A 25 3.50 -2.76 6.95
N ILE A 26 2.90 -3.23 5.85
CA ILE A 26 1.54 -2.84 5.42
C ILE A 26 0.50 -3.94 5.63
N THR A 27 0.84 -4.96 6.44
CA THR A 27 -0.10 -6.03 6.74
C THR A 27 -1.19 -5.54 7.68
N GLY A 28 -2.37 -6.13 7.55
CA GLY A 28 -3.49 -5.83 8.42
C GLY A 28 -4.80 -5.63 7.67
N THR A 29 -5.77 -5.12 8.41
CA THR A 29 -7.12 -4.89 7.91
C THR A 29 -7.38 -3.40 7.83
N TYR A 30 -7.82 -2.92 6.68
CA TYR A 30 -8.08 -1.51 6.40
C TYR A 30 -9.55 -1.33 6.04
N GLN A 31 -10.16 -0.26 6.53
CA GLN A 31 -11.46 0.20 6.06
C GLN A 31 -11.22 1.19 4.92
N CYS A 32 -11.72 0.87 3.73
CA CYS A 32 -11.56 1.70 2.56
C CYS A 32 -12.85 2.43 2.21
N GLU A 33 -12.72 3.70 1.88
CA GLU A 33 -13.80 4.54 1.38
C GLU A 33 -13.30 5.36 0.18
N GLY A 34 -14.02 5.24 -0.92
CA GLY A 34 -13.68 5.90 -2.17
C GLY A 34 -14.87 6.06 -3.10
N GLU A 35 -14.64 6.80 -4.17
CA GLU A 35 -15.62 7.09 -5.23
C GLU A 35 -15.10 6.55 -6.57
N SER A 36 -16.02 6.00 -7.36
CA SER A 36 -15.74 5.37 -8.66
C SER A 36 -16.53 6.05 -9.76
N ASN A 37 -15.95 6.12 -10.94
CA ASN A 37 -16.60 6.69 -12.12
C ASN A 37 -17.53 5.70 -12.87
N ILE A 38 -17.65 4.42 -12.46
CA ILE A 38 -18.65 3.50 -13.01
C ILE A 38 -19.86 3.38 -12.10
N ASN A 39 -21.04 3.72 -12.65
CA ASN A 39 -22.37 3.48 -12.06
C ASN A 39 -22.52 3.92 -10.59
N ASN A 40 -21.72 4.90 -10.15
CA ASN A 40 -21.60 5.30 -8.75
C ASN A 40 -21.33 4.15 -7.78
N LYS A 41 -20.82 2.98 -8.22
CA LYS A 41 -20.52 1.86 -7.31
C LYS A 41 -19.24 2.21 -6.53
N PRO A 42 -19.34 2.56 -5.24
CA PRO A 42 -18.22 3.15 -4.53
C PRO A 42 -17.21 2.05 -4.14
N PHE A 43 -15.91 2.37 -4.15
CA PHE A 43 -14.87 1.52 -3.55
C PHE A 43 -14.97 1.63 -2.02
N LYS A 44 -16.00 0.99 -1.46
CA LYS A 44 -16.33 1.01 -0.03
C LYS A 44 -16.37 -0.42 0.49
N GLY A 45 -15.46 -0.72 1.41
CA GLY A 45 -15.27 -2.09 1.85
C GLY A 45 -14.11 -2.26 2.83
N THR A 46 -13.76 -3.51 3.08
CA THR A 46 -12.64 -3.89 3.93
C THR A 46 -11.55 -4.51 3.08
N LEU A 47 -10.33 -3.98 3.16
CA LEU A 47 -9.13 -4.53 2.54
C LEU A 47 -8.32 -5.31 3.58
N GLU A 48 -8.06 -6.57 3.33
CA GLU A 48 -7.17 -7.42 4.12
C GLU A 48 -5.86 -7.62 3.36
N ILE A 49 -4.72 -7.39 4.02
CA ILE A 49 -3.37 -7.54 3.45
C ILE A 49 -2.56 -8.50 4.33
N HIS A 50 -2.10 -9.60 3.74
CA HIS A 50 -1.30 -10.64 4.39
C HIS A 50 0.03 -10.84 3.67
N LYS A 51 1.07 -11.30 4.38
CA LYS A 51 2.32 -11.70 3.73
C LYS A 51 2.05 -12.95 2.88
N HIS A 52 2.43 -12.90 1.61
CA HIS A 52 2.43 -14.08 0.76
C HIS A 52 3.67 -14.93 1.09
N GLU A 53 3.62 -16.24 0.83
CA GLU A 53 4.73 -17.17 1.07
C GLU A 53 6.01 -16.75 0.33
N LYS A 54 5.84 -16.35 -0.93
CA LYS A 54 6.90 -15.71 -1.74
C LYS A 54 7.30 -14.35 -1.17
N LYS A 55 8.56 -14.26 -0.74
CA LYS A 55 9.18 -13.07 -0.16
C LYS A 55 8.94 -11.81 -1.01
N GLY A 56 8.48 -10.75 -0.35
CA GLY A 56 8.27 -9.44 -0.95
C GLY A 56 6.97 -9.31 -1.74
N LEU A 57 6.06 -10.29 -1.66
CA LEU A 57 4.70 -10.21 -2.14
C LEU A 57 3.72 -10.24 -0.96
N TYR A 58 2.52 -9.74 -1.21
CA TYR A 58 1.40 -9.77 -0.27
C TYR A 58 0.17 -10.32 -0.96
N GLU A 59 -0.62 -11.08 -0.22
CA GLU A 59 -1.97 -11.45 -0.60
C GLU A 59 -2.92 -10.38 -0.15
N THR A 60 -3.94 -10.14 -0.97
CA THR A 60 -4.94 -9.12 -0.71
C THR A 60 -6.32 -9.68 -0.95
N LYS A 61 -7.26 -9.27 -0.10
CA LYS A 61 -8.68 -9.57 -0.26
C LYS A 61 -9.47 -8.31 0.06
N PHE A 62 -10.23 -7.83 -0.91
CA PHE A 62 -11.17 -6.74 -0.72
C PHE A 62 -12.58 -7.32 -0.59
N THR A 63 -13.30 -6.94 0.46
CA THR A 63 -14.72 -7.30 0.63
C THR A 63 -15.55 -6.02 0.54
N TYR A 64 -16.36 -5.91 -0.49
CA TYR A 64 -17.28 -4.79 -0.70
C TYR A 64 -18.44 -4.84 0.30
N ARG A 65 -19.16 -3.71 0.45
CA ARG A 65 -20.36 -3.65 1.31
C ARG A 65 -21.47 -4.64 0.93
N ASP A 66 -21.59 -4.97 -0.36
CA ASP A 66 -22.56 -5.95 -0.86
C ASP A 66 -22.13 -7.41 -0.62
N GLY A 67 -20.95 -7.63 -0.01
CA GLY A 67 -20.40 -8.94 0.28
C GLY A 67 -19.60 -9.57 -0.86
N SER A 68 -19.60 -8.98 -2.06
CA SER A 68 -18.72 -9.39 -3.15
C SER A 68 -17.25 -9.21 -2.77
N LYS A 69 -16.37 -9.99 -3.41
CA LYS A 69 -14.96 -10.07 -3.03
C LYS A 69 -14.07 -10.03 -4.25
N ASP A 70 -13.00 -9.25 -4.13
CA ASP A 70 -11.86 -9.30 -5.03
C ASP A 70 -10.65 -9.85 -4.28
N VAL A 71 -9.86 -10.67 -4.96
CA VAL A 71 -8.60 -11.21 -4.45
C VAL A 71 -7.46 -10.88 -5.38
N GLY A 72 -6.26 -10.71 -4.83
CA GLY A 72 -5.14 -10.26 -5.64
C GLY A 72 -3.79 -10.39 -4.95
N ILE A 73 -2.76 -10.07 -5.74
CA ILE A 73 -1.38 -10.01 -5.29
C ILE A 73 -0.91 -8.57 -5.34
N LEU A 74 -0.34 -8.12 -4.22
CA LEU A 74 0.24 -6.80 -4.05
C LEU A 74 1.76 -6.90 -4.00
N LYS A 75 2.42 -6.06 -4.79
CA LYS A 75 3.88 -6.02 -4.93
C LYS A 75 4.41 -4.62 -4.63
N PRO A 76 5.46 -4.47 -3.81
CA PRO A 76 6.17 -3.20 -3.65
C PRO A 76 6.77 -2.74 -4.98
N SER A 77 6.60 -1.46 -5.29
CA SER A 77 7.27 -0.85 -6.44
C SER A 77 8.72 -0.47 -6.10
N LYS A 78 9.49 -0.02 -7.11
CA LYS A 78 10.82 0.57 -6.90
C LYS A 78 10.75 1.95 -6.22
N LYS A 79 9.64 2.68 -6.38
CA LYS A 79 9.37 3.94 -5.67
C LYS A 79 8.98 3.64 -4.24
N GLU A 80 9.57 4.37 -3.30
CA GLU A 80 9.25 4.25 -1.88
C GLU A 80 7.76 4.43 -1.61
N ASN A 81 7.24 3.70 -0.63
CA ASN A 81 5.85 3.79 -0.17
C ASN A 81 4.78 3.47 -1.22
N VAL A 82 5.15 2.98 -2.41
CA VAL A 82 4.21 2.63 -3.47
C VAL A 82 4.15 1.12 -3.63
N TYR A 83 2.92 0.60 -3.69
CA TYR A 83 2.61 -0.81 -3.90
C TYR A 83 1.59 -0.94 -5.04
N VAL A 84 1.73 -1.96 -5.86
CA VAL A 84 0.86 -2.21 -7.01
C VAL A 84 0.22 -3.57 -6.85
N GLN A 85 -1.11 -3.58 -6.87
CA GLN A 85 -1.97 -4.75 -6.77
C GLN A 85 -2.48 -5.09 -8.16
N TYR A 86 -2.50 -6.37 -8.50
CA TYR A 86 -3.38 -6.91 -9.52
C TYR A 86 -4.43 -7.77 -8.83
N PHE A 87 -5.70 -7.59 -9.19
CA PHE A 87 -6.82 -8.32 -8.58
C PHE A 87 -7.76 -8.91 -9.64
N HIS A 88 -8.55 -9.88 -9.20
CA HIS A 88 -9.71 -10.41 -9.90
C HIS A 88 -10.86 -10.62 -8.92
N SER A 89 -12.09 -10.59 -9.42
CA SER A 89 -13.26 -11.00 -8.64
C SER A 89 -13.15 -12.47 -8.26
N ALA A 90 -13.50 -12.78 -7.02
CA ALA A 90 -13.63 -14.16 -6.57
C ALA A 90 -14.77 -14.90 -7.29
N VAL A 91 -15.72 -14.16 -7.87
CA VAL A 91 -16.70 -14.71 -8.80
C VAL A 91 -16.07 -14.75 -10.20
N PRO A 92 -16.03 -15.93 -10.86
CA PRO A 92 -15.40 -16.06 -12.17
C PRO A 92 -16.00 -15.09 -13.20
N ASN A 93 -15.12 -14.52 -14.03
CA ASN A 93 -15.47 -13.65 -15.17
C ASN A 93 -16.29 -12.39 -14.82
N GLU A 94 -16.30 -11.93 -13.57
CA GLU A 94 -17.00 -10.69 -13.24
C GLU A 94 -16.13 -9.45 -13.44
N ALA A 95 -14.91 -9.49 -12.93
CA ALA A 95 -14.04 -8.34 -12.95
C ALA A 95 -12.56 -8.66 -12.74
N SER A 96 -11.72 -7.77 -13.24
CA SER A 96 -10.30 -7.71 -12.94
C SER A 96 -9.84 -6.27 -12.83
N GLY A 97 -8.60 -6.06 -12.41
CA GLY A 97 -8.05 -4.71 -12.38
C GLY A 97 -6.72 -4.60 -11.68
N PHE A 98 -6.35 -3.34 -11.45
CA PHE A 98 -5.15 -3.02 -10.72
C PHE A 98 -5.37 -1.86 -9.77
N THR A 99 -4.67 -1.87 -8.64
CA THR A 99 -4.70 -0.80 -7.65
C THR A 99 -3.29 -0.37 -7.30
N ARG A 100 -3.02 0.93 -7.43
CA ARG A 100 -1.82 1.55 -6.89
C ARG A 100 -2.11 2.09 -5.50
N PHE A 101 -1.51 1.48 -4.49
CA PHE A 101 -1.52 1.99 -3.13
C PHE A 101 -0.29 2.85 -2.85
N THR A 102 -0.50 3.99 -2.20
CA THR A 102 0.55 4.85 -1.67
C THR A 102 0.38 4.94 -0.16
N LEU A 103 1.39 4.48 0.59
CA LEU A 103 1.42 4.59 2.05
C LEU A 103 1.63 6.06 2.43
N LYS A 104 0.61 6.67 3.03
CA LYS A 104 0.63 8.07 3.49
C LYS A 104 1.10 8.16 4.94
N SER A 105 0.74 7.18 5.74
CA SER A 105 1.20 6.98 7.11
C SER A 105 1.18 5.49 7.44
N PRO A 106 1.75 5.03 8.57
CA PRO A 106 1.67 3.62 8.98
C PRO A 106 0.24 3.07 9.08
N GLN A 107 -0.77 3.95 9.22
CA GLN A 107 -2.17 3.59 9.38
C GLN A 107 -3.02 3.90 8.14
N GLU A 108 -2.44 4.44 7.06
CA GLU A 108 -3.22 4.96 5.93
C GLU A 108 -2.58 4.67 4.58
N LEU A 109 -3.39 4.09 3.68
CA LEU A 109 -3.08 3.83 2.28
C LEU A 109 -4.03 4.66 1.40
N ALA A 110 -3.48 5.47 0.50
CA ALA A 110 -4.25 6.07 -0.59
C ALA A 110 -4.22 5.13 -1.80
N ALA A 111 -5.39 4.74 -2.30
CA ALA A 111 -5.57 3.82 -3.42
C ALA A 111 -6.01 4.60 -4.67
N ASN A 112 -5.35 4.32 -5.79
CA ASN A 112 -5.80 4.72 -7.13
C ASN A 112 -6.04 3.41 -7.88
N TYR A 113 -7.26 3.13 -8.29
CA TYR A 113 -7.60 1.84 -8.87
C TYR A 113 -8.17 1.99 -10.28
N VAL A 114 -7.99 0.93 -11.04
CA VAL A 114 -8.67 0.68 -12.31
C VAL A 114 -9.38 -0.65 -12.19
N TYR A 115 -10.67 -0.63 -12.51
CA TYR A 115 -11.55 -1.78 -12.48
C TYR A 115 -12.04 -2.05 -13.90
N ILE A 116 -12.05 -3.31 -14.30
CA ILE A 116 -12.48 -3.76 -15.62
C ILE A 116 -13.59 -4.77 -15.39
N SER A 117 -14.80 -4.49 -15.89
CA SER A 117 -15.85 -5.51 -15.93
C SER A 117 -15.54 -6.48 -17.05
N GLU A 118 -15.32 -7.75 -16.71
CA GLU A 118 -15.04 -8.80 -17.69
C GLU A 118 -16.30 -9.20 -18.48
N ASN A 119 -17.49 -8.91 -17.93
CA ASN A 119 -18.77 -9.18 -18.57
C ASN A 119 -19.14 -8.16 -19.65
N THR A 120 -18.85 -6.86 -19.42
CA THR A 120 -19.24 -5.78 -20.33
C THR A 120 -18.07 -5.15 -21.07
N GLY A 121 -16.84 -5.34 -20.58
CA GLY A 121 -15.64 -4.65 -21.08
C GLY A 121 -15.50 -3.21 -20.55
N ASP A 122 -16.38 -2.75 -19.67
CA ASP A 122 -16.33 -1.39 -19.13
C ASP A 122 -15.11 -1.19 -18.22
N ILE A 123 -14.49 -0.02 -18.31
CA ILE A 123 -13.31 0.35 -17.52
C ILE A 123 -13.64 1.53 -16.60
N ALA A 124 -13.47 1.32 -15.29
CA ALA A 124 -13.58 2.34 -14.26
C ALA A 124 -12.20 2.77 -13.80
N THR A 125 -12.09 4.02 -13.39
CA THR A 125 -11.03 4.49 -12.52
C THR A 125 -11.61 5.16 -11.29
N GLY A 126 -10.89 5.14 -10.18
CA GLY A 126 -11.29 5.87 -8.99
C GLY A 126 -10.20 5.94 -7.94
N GLU A 127 -10.53 6.61 -6.85
CA GLU A 127 -9.66 6.82 -5.72
C GLU A 127 -10.34 6.42 -4.42
N ALA A 128 -9.57 5.89 -3.48
CA ALA A 128 -10.04 5.55 -2.15
C ALA A 128 -8.98 5.82 -1.08
N VAL A 129 -9.42 6.09 0.14
CA VAL A 129 -8.57 6.13 1.32
C VAL A 129 -8.87 4.89 2.16
N CYS A 130 -7.82 4.16 2.52
CA CYS A 130 -7.87 2.94 3.31
C CYS A 130 -7.17 3.16 4.65
N THR A 131 -7.94 3.16 5.73
CA THR A 131 -7.43 3.41 7.08
C THR A 131 -7.37 2.10 7.87
N GLN A 132 -6.23 1.81 8.48
CA GLN A 132 -6.00 0.59 9.25
C GLN A 132 -6.95 0.53 10.45
N LYS A 133 -7.71 -0.55 10.58
CA LYS A 133 -8.50 -0.80 11.77
C LYS A 133 -7.53 -1.07 12.93
N LYS A 134 -7.58 -0.23 13.97
CA LYS A 134 -6.90 -0.52 15.23
C LYS A 134 -7.43 -1.85 15.76
N LYS A 135 -6.54 -2.80 16.03
CA LYS A 135 -6.91 -3.98 16.85
C LYS A 135 -7.39 -3.44 18.19
N ARG A 136 -8.68 -3.65 18.49
CA ARG A 136 -9.24 -3.42 19.82
C ARG A 136 -8.75 -4.49 20.77
#